data_AF-A0A9Q4PYR4-F1
#
_entry.id   AF-A0A9Q4PYR4-F1
#
_cell.length_a   1.000
_cell.length_b   1.000
_cell.length_c   1.000
_cell.angle_alpha   90.00
_cell.angle_beta   90.00
_cell.angle_gamma   90.00
#
_symmetry.space_group_name_H-M   'P 1'
#
loop_
_entity.id
_entity.type
_entity.pdbx_description
1 polymer ?
#
loop_
_entity_poly.entity_id
_entity_poly.type
_entity_poly.pdbx_seq_one_letter_code
_entity_poly.pdbx_strand_id
1 'polypeptide(L)'
;MTISKENKDFIDSLIDYYISESESYKQIAENFVPEIESVPDTAFGIITGCVYSGFLQAYQNQHQSPGLDDMREFNQIIKDRAASIKKAILEPLRTESIQNETDGKPKNADSGLTDFN
;
A
#
# COMPACT_ATOMS: atom_id res chain seq x y z
N MET A 1 -10.35 -9.88 -24.32
CA MET A 1 -9.22 -9.28 -23.59
C MET A 1 -8.34 -8.62 -24.63
N THR A 2 -8.17 -7.30 -24.51
CA THR A 2 -7.52 -6.42 -25.50
C THR A 2 -6.13 -6.01 -25.01
N ILE A 3 -5.96 -5.75 -23.71
CA ILE A 3 -4.65 -5.51 -23.11
C ILE A 3 -3.82 -6.80 -23.18
N SER A 4 -2.56 -6.67 -23.61
CA SER A 4 -1.61 -7.79 -23.66
C SER A 4 -1.41 -8.41 -22.27
N LYS A 5 -1.09 -9.71 -22.23
CA LYS A 5 -0.83 -10.38 -20.95
C LYS A 5 0.28 -9.69 -20.16
N GLU A 6 1.36 -9.30 -20.84
CA GLU A 6 2.48 -8.58 -20.22
C GLU A 6 2.04 -7.27 -19.56
N ASN A 7 1.26 -6.45 -20.26
CA ASN A 7 0.77 -5.19 -19.70
C ASN A 7 -0.20 -5.43 -18.53
N LYS A 8 -0.99 -6.51 -18.54
CA LYS A 8 -1.85 -6.87 -17.41
C LYS A 8 -1.06 -7.30 -16.19
N ASP A 9 -0.10 -8.20 -16.36
CA ASP A 9 0.76 -8.69 -15.28
C ASP A 9 1.52 -7.49 -14.66
N PHE A 10 1.94 -6.54 -15.48
CA PHE A 10 2.51 -5.27 -15.03
C PHE A 10 1.52 -4.41 -14.23
N ILE A 11 0.29 -4.19 -14.72
CA ILE A 11 -0.74 -3.40 -14.01
C ILE A 11 -1.07 -4.06 -12.67
N ASP A 12 -1.25 -5.38 -12.63
CA ASP A 12 -1.56 -6.09 -11.39
C ASP A 12 -0.45 -5.94 -10.36
N SER A 13 0.81 -6.06 -10.80
CA SER A 13 1.98 -5.83 -9.95
C SER A 13 2.06 -4.39 -9.46
N LEU A 14 1.71 -3.42 -10.31
CA LEU A 14 1.70 -2.00 -9.95
C LEU A 14 0.62 -1.69 -8.91
N ILE A 15 -0.56 -2.31 -9.02
CA ILE A 15 -1.62 -2.21 -8.02
C ILE A 15 -1.17 -2.82 -6.70
N ASP A 16 -0.57 -4.01 -6.71
CA ASP A 16 -0.05 -4.66 -5.50
C ASP A 16 0.99 -3.80 -4.78
N TYR A 17 1.90 -3.21 -5.55
CA TYR A 17 2.90 -2.29 -5.03
C TYR A 17 2.27 -1.06 -4.35
N TYR A 18 1.30 -0.40 -4.99
CA TYR A 18 0.67 0.77 -4.37
C TYR A 18 -0.25 0.41 -3.20
N ILE A 19 -0.77 -0.81 -3.15
CA ILE A 19 -1.45 -1.34 -1.96
C ILE A 19 -0.46 -1.48 -0.80
N SER A 20 0.75 -2.02 -1.04
CA SER A 20 1.76 -2.16 0.02
C SER A 20 2.29 -0.80 0.53
N GLU A 21 2.28 0.21 -0.34
CA GLU A 21 2.72 1.58 -0.02
C GLU A 21 1.56 2.53 0.36
N SER A 22 0.36 2.00 0.58
CA SER A 22 -0.87 2.80 0.77
C SER A 22 -0.81 3.80 1.93
N GLU A 23 -0.04 3.51 2.98
CA GLU A 23 0.19 4.44 4.10
C GLU A 23 0.91 5.72 3.66
N SER A 24 1.93 5.61 2.81
CA SER A 24 2.64 6.76 2.25
C SER A 24 1.69 7.67 1.47
N TYR A 25 0.76 7.09 0.70
CA TYR A 25 -0.24 7.86 -0.06
C TYR A 25 -1.29 8.54 0.83
N LYS A 26 -1.65 7.89 1.94
CA LYS A 26 -2.50 8.51 2.97
C LYS A 26 -1.82 9.72 3.60
N GLN A 27 -0.55 9.61 3.98
CA GLN A 27 0.24 10.72 4.53
C GLN A 27 0.37 11.87 3.53
N ILE A 28 0.55 11.58 2.23
CA ILE A 28 0.52 12.59 1.18
C ILE A 28 -0.84 13.30 1.15
N ALA A 29 -1.93 12.53 1.16
CA ALA A 29 -3.29 13.09 1.15
C ALA A 29 -3.58 13.99 2.36
N GLU A 30 -3.06 13.67 3.55
CA GLU A 30 -3.22 14.48 4.77
C GLU A 30 -2.68 15.91 4.63
N ASN A 31 -1.66 16.13 3.79
CA ASN A 31 -1.10 17.48 3.55
C ASN A 31 -2.02 18.42 2.76
N PHE A 32 -3.09 17.90 2.17
CA PHE A 32 -4.08 18.69 1.43
C PHE A 32 -5.32 19.02 2.26
N VAL A 33 -5.27 18.81 3.58
CA VAL A 33 -6.31 19.30 4.49
C VAL A 33 -6.00 20.79 4.79
N PRO A 34 -6.98 21.71 4.67
CA PRO A 34 -8.43 21.47 4.58
C PRO A 34 -9.04 21.47 3.17
N GLU A 35 -8.25 21.51 2.10
CA GLU A 35 -8.74 21.57 0.72
C GLU A 35 -9.50 20.30 0.29
N ILE A 36 -9.25 19.16 0.94
CA ILE A 36 -9.95 17.89 0.69
C ILE A 36 -10.93 17.54 1.82
N GLU A 37 -12.04 16.91 1.45
CA GLU A 37 -13.08 16.46 2.42
C GLU A 37 -12.81 15.07 2.99
N SER A 38 -12.00 14.25 2.30
CA SER A 38 -11.76 12.85 2.65
C SER A 38 -10.33 12.44 2.28
N VAL A 39 -9.50 12.24 3.30
CA VAL A 39 -8.14 11.70 3.14
C VAL A 39 -8.17 10.32 2.46
N PRO A 40 -9.02 9.35 2.88
CA PRO A 40 -9.03 8.04 2.25
C PRO A 40 -9.42 8.06 0.77
N ASP A 41 -10.41 8.88 0.38
CA ASP A 41 -10.83 8.98 -1.02
C ASP A 41 -9.79 9.72 -1.87
N THR A 42 -9.12 10.71 -1.29
CA THR A 42 -8.00 11.40 -1.95
C THR A 42 -6.82 10.46 -2.18
N ALA A 43 -6.42 9.69 -1.16
CA ALA A 43 -5.36 8.69 -1.30
C ALA A 43 -5.72 7.61 -2.33
N PHE A 44 -6.99 7.17 -2.37
CA PHE A 44 -7.49 6.27 -3.40
C PHE A 44 -7.37 6.89 -4.80
N GLY A 45 -7.73 8.15 -4.96
CA GLY A 45 -7.56 8.91 -6.20
C GLY A 45 -6.10 9.01 -6.63
N ILE A 46 -5.18 9.29 -5.70
CA ILE A 46 -3.74 9.35 -5.98
C ILE A 46 -3.23 7.99 -6.47
N ILE A 47 -3.52 6.91 -5.75
CA ILE A 47 -3.09 5.55 -6.12
C ILE A 47 -3.62 5.18 -7.51
N THR A 48 -4.92 5.35 -7.75
CA THR A 48 -5.52 5.04 -9.06
C THR A 48 -4.93 5.89 -10.19
N GLY A 49 -4.65 7.17 -9.93
CA GLY A 49 -3.95 8.04 -10.87
C GLY A 49 -2.51 7.61 -11.18
N CYS A 50 -1.78 7.14 -10.17
CA CYS A 50 -0.44 6.58 -10.34
C CYS A 50 -0.47 5.28 -11.17
N VAL A 51 -1.40 4.37 -10.89
CA VAL A 51 -1.58 3.14 -11.68
C VAL A 51 -1.92 3.49 -13.14
N TYR A 52 -2.81 4.45 -13.37
CA TYR A 52 -3.16 4.90 -14.71
C TYR A 52 -1.96 5.49 -15.46
N SER A 53 -1.15 6.30 -14.78
CA SER A 53 0.06 6.86 -15.36
C SER A 53 1.07 5.78 -15.74
N GLY A 54 1.25 4.76 -14.89
CA GLY A 54 2.10 3.60 -15.18
C GLY A 54 1.57 2.78 -16.36
N PHE A 55 0.25 2.57 -16.44
CA PHE A 55 -0.39 1.93 -17.59
C PHE A 55 -0.09 2.68 -18.90
N LEU A 56 -0.26 4.01 -18.94
CA LEU A 56 0.08 4.80 -20.12
C LEU A 56 1.58 4.70 -20.45
N GLN A 57 2.44 4.74 -19.45
CA GLN A 57 3.89 4.65 -19.63
C GLN A 57 4.30 3.29 -20.24
N ALA A 58 3.66 2.19 -19.84
CA ALA A 58 3.92 0.87 -20.42
C ALA A 58 3.65 0.83 -21.94
N TYR A 59 2.53 1.43 -22.37
CA TYR A 59 2.24 1.57 -23.80
C TYR A 59 3.23 2.49 -24.51
N GLN A 60 3.59 3.62 -23.89
CA GLN A 60 4.57 4.56 -24.46
C GLN A 60 5.95 3.91 -24.65
N ASN A 61 6.40 3.07 -23.70
CA ASN A 61 7.65 2.33 -23.80
C ASN A 61 7.68 1.34 -24.97
N GLN A 62 6.50 0.90 -25.44
CA GLN A 62 6.33 0.05 -26.62
C GLN A 62 6.07 0.86 -27.90
N HIS A 63 6.19 2.19 -27.85
CA HIS A 63 5.83 3.12 -28.92
C HIS A 63 4.36 2.99 -29.37
N GLN A 64 3.48 2.65 -28.42
CA GLN A 64 2.05 2.46 -28.63
C GLN A 64 1.22 3.45 -27.81
N SER A 65 -0.08 3.46 -28.07
CA SER A 65 -1.07 4.18 -27.27
C SER A 65 -2.29 3.28 -27.07
N PRO A 66 -2.88 3.25 -25.86
CA PRO A 66 -4.02 2.39 -25.59
C PRO A 66 -5.25 2.84 -26.37
N GLY A 67 -6.00 1.87 -26.90
CA GLY A 67 -7.28 2.10 -27.55
C GLY A 67 -8.44 2.18 -26.55
N LEU A 68 -9.66 2.45 -27.05
CA LEU A 68 -10.86 2.53 -26.20
C LEU A 68 -11.18 1.23 -25.46
N ASP A 69 -10.87 0.08 -26.06
CA ASP A 69 -11.12 -1.22 -25.44
C ASP A 69 -10.08 -1.54 -24.36
N ASP A 70 -8.82 -1.14 -24.56
CA ASP A 70 -7.78 -1.21 -23.52
C ASP A 70 -8.17 -0.38 -22.31
N MET A 71 -8.64 0.85 -22.55
CA MET A 71 -9.10 1.75 -21.49
C MET A 71 -10.29 1.18 -20.71
N ARG A 72 -11.24 0.53 -21.40
CA ARG A 72 -12.37 -0.15 -20.74
C ARG A 72 -11.92 -1.31 -19.89
N GLU A 73 -10.98 -2.12 -20.39
CA GLU A 73 -10.44 -3.25 -19.64
C GLU A 73 -9.60 -2.79 -18.44
N PHE A 74 -8.79 -1.74 -18.58
CA PHE A 74 -8.06 -1.11 -17.48
C PHE A 74 -9.02 -0.64 -16.37
N ASN A 75 -10.09 0.08 -16.74
CA ASN A 75 -11.08 0.55 -15.78
C ASN A 75 -11.78 -0.61 -15.05
N GLN A 76 -11.99 -1.74 -15.73
CA GLN A 76 -12.54 -2.94 -15.11
C GLN A 76 -11.57 -3.54 -14.09
N ILE A 77 -10.27 -3.62 -14.42
CA ILE A 77 -9.22 -4.07 -13.49
C ILE A 77 -9.22 -3.18 -12.24
N ILE A 78 -9.19 -1.86 -12.39
CA ILE A 78 -9.23 -0.93 -11.25
C ILE A 78 -10.49 -1.12 -10.42
N LYS A 79 -11.65 -1.27 -11.06
CA LYS A 79 -12.93 -1.51 -10.38
C LYS A 79 -12.92 -2.80 -9.56
N ASP A 80 -12.36 -3.88 -10.10
CA ASP A 80 -12.28 -5.17 -9.41
C ASP A 80 -11.31 -5.12 -8.21
N ARG A 81 -10.27 -4.28 -8.28
CA ARG A 81 -9.27 -4.10 -7.23
C ARG A 81 -9.62 -2.97 -6.23
N ALA A 82 -10.66 -2.18 -6.50
CA ALA A 82 -10.98 -0.98 -5.74
C ALA A 82 -11.20 -1.23 -4.23
N ALA A 83 -11.89 -2.32 -3.89
CA ALA A 83 -12.13 -2.70 -2.50
C ALA A 83 -10.82 -2.99 -1.75
N SER A 84 -9.88 -3.69 -2.38
CA SER A 84 -8.58 -4.00 -1.79
C SER A 84 -7.72 -2.74 -1.59
N ILE A 85 -7.72 -1.84 -2.57
CA ILE A 85 -7.02 -0.55 -2.46
C ILE A 85 -7.59 0.26 -1.29
N LYS A 86 -8.92 0.41 -1.24
CA LYS A 86 -9.58 1.19 -0.19
C LYS A 86 -9.37 0.58 1.20
N LYS A 87 -9.38 -0.75 1.30
CA LYS A 87 -9.10 -1.46 2.54
C LYS A 87 -7.69 -1.16 3.05
N ALA A 88 -6.68 -1.23 2.20
CA ALA A 88 -5.29 -0.97 2.57
C ALA A 88 -5.04 0.47 3.04
N ILE A 89 -5.74 1.45 2.47
CA ILE A 89 -5.69 2.84 2.93
C ILE A 89 -6.32 3.02 4.32
N LEU A 90 -7.42 2.31 4.59
CA LEU A 90 -8.16 2.43 5.84
C LEU A 90 -7.54 1.64 6.99
N GLU A 91 -6.99 0.47 6.69
CA GLU A 91 -6.38 -0.43 7.66
C GLU A 91 -4.85 -0.32 7.56
N PRO A 92 -4.15 0.21 8.58
CA PRO A 92 -2.69 0.18 8.57
C PRO A 92 -2.23 -1.28 8.47
N LEU A 93 -1.32 -1.55 7.53
CA LEU A 93 -0.68 -2.84 7.40
C LEU A 93 -0.07 -3.19 8.76
N ARG A 94 -0.59 -4.23 9.42
CA ARG A 94 0.04 -4.76 10.62
C ARG A 94 1.44 -5.21 10.20
N THR A 95 2.45 -4.41 10.52
CA THR A 95 3.81 -4.92 10.56
C THR A 95 3.77 -6.08 11.53
N GLU A 96 4.02 -7.30 11.05
CA GLU A 96 4.34 -8.40 11.94
C GLU A 96 5.60 -7.97 12.70
N SER A 97 5.40 -7.48 13.92
CA SER A 97 6.47 -7.25 14.86
C SER A 97 7.12 -8.60 15.09
N ILE A 98 8.32 -8.79 14.55
CA ILE A 98 9.21 -9.86 15.00
C ILE A 98 9.48 -9.55 16.48
N GLN A 99 8.72 -10.19 17.36
CA GLN A 99 9.01 -10.23 18.78
C GLN A 99 10.26 -11.11 18.93
N ASN A 100 11.43 -10.47 18.97
CA ASN A 100 12.61 -11.12 19.52
C ASN A 100 12.36 -11.29 21.03
N GLU A 101 12.13 -12.53 21.45
CA GLU A 101 12.11 -12.93 22.85
C GLU A 101 13.42 -12.49 23.53
N THR A 102 13.36 -11.46 24.36
CA THR A 102 14.33 -11.29 25.44
C THR A 102 13.87 -12.16 26.61
N ASP A 103 14.48 -13.34 26.74
CA ASP A 103 14.38 -14.23 27.90
C ASP A 103 14.94 -13.51 29.14
N GLY A 104 14.06 -12.80 29.85
CA GLY A 104 14.31 -12.25 31.17
C GLY A 104 13.68 -13.13 32.22
N LYS A 105 14.42 -14.13 32.73
CA LYS A 105 13.98 -14.95 33.86
C LYS A 105 14.50 -14.37 35.18
N PRO A 106 13.66 -13.89 36.10
CA PRO A 106 14.11 -13.49 37.43
C PRO A 106 14.24 -14.72 38.33
N LYS A 107 15.29 -14.78 39.15
CA LYS A 107 15.36 -15.69 40.29
C LYS A 107 15.83 -14.95 41.54
N ASN A 108 14.81 -14.62 42.34
CA ASN A 108 14.70 -14.68 43.79
C ASN A 108 15.76 -14.02 44.69
N ALA A 109 15.23 -13.09 45.48
CA ALA A 109 15.75 -12.67 46.77
C ALA A 109 15.67 -13.80 47.81
N ASP A 110 16.71 -13.91 48.64
CA ASP A 110 16.64 -14.33 50.06
C ASP A 110 17.96 -13.87 50.70
N SER A 111 17.97 -12.73 51.41
CA SER A 111 17.89 -12.58 52.88
C SER A 111 19.17 -13.01 53.63
N GLY A 112 19.71 -12.08 54.43
CA GLY A 112 20.88 -12.32 55.28
C GLY A 112 21.56 -11.04 55.74
N LEU A 113 21.03 -10.42 56.79
CA LEU A 113 21.69 -9.37 57.58
C LEU A 113 23.06 -9.82 58.09
N THR A 114 24.06 -8.92 58.12
CA THR A 114 24.63 -8.27 59.34
C THR A 114 26.01 -7.65 59.01
N ASP A 115 26.06 -6.31 59.01
CA ASP A 115 26.84 -5.46 59.92
C ASP A 115 28.33 -5.76 60.29
N PHE A 116 29.13 -4.68 60.15
CA PHE A 116 30.39 -4.30 60.84
C PHE A 116 31.65 -5.18 60.69
N ASN A 117 32.62 -4.74 59.86
CA ASN A 117 33.80 -3.92 60.25
C ASN A 117 34.72 -3.68 59.05
#